data_AF-A0A3A4JRP1-F1
#
_entry.id   AF-A0A3A4JRP1-F1
#
_cell.length_a   1.000
_cell.length_b   1.000
_cell.length_c   1.000
_cell.angle_alpha   90.00
_cell.angle_beta   90.00
_cell.angle_gamma   90.00
#
_symmetry.space_group_name_H-M   'P 1'
#
loop_
_entity.id
_entity.type
_entity.pdbx_description
1 polymer ?
#
loop_
_entity_poly.entity_id
_entity_poly.type
_entity_poly.pdbx_seq_one_letter_code
_entity_poly.pdbx_strand_id
1 'polypeptide(L)'
;MRNQHQKQFLKRLLASRGIVVFEILVIVFLLVGITKEVVRRVALKQEISALEKQITELEAQNRSLGEYVASINTESFREREARKRLNLQKPGETLLILPETEDLANPSPGLSSAETTEPGMSNPTRWWRYFFSSTSN
;
A
#
# COMPACT_ATOMS: atom_id res chain seq x y z
N MET A 1 -36.44 -15.84 -63.81
CA MET A 1 -37.69 -15.73 -63.03
C MET A 1 -37.80 -16.69 -61.82
N ARG A 2 -36.99 -17.76 -61.71
CA ARG A 2 -37.09 -18.78 -60.65
C ARG A 2 -36.69 -18.35 -59.22
N ASN A 3 -35.79 -17.36 -59.09
CA ASN A 3 -35.26 -16.93 -57.76
C ASN A 3 -36.23 -16.03 -56.97
N GLN A 4 -37.19 -15.38 -57.62
CA GLN A 4 -38.16 -14.49 -56.94
C GLN A 4 -39.17 -15.30 -56.11
N HIS A 5 -39.70 -16.40 -56.68
CA HIS A 5 -40.65 -17.28 -55.98
C HIS A 5 -40.01 -18.00 -54.79
N GLN A 6 -38.74 -18.41 -54.88
CA GLN A 6 -38.04 -19.01 -53.75
C GLN A 6 -37.86 -18.02 -52.60
N LYS A 7 -37.47 -16.77 -52.87
CA LYS A 7 -37.36 -15.73 -51.84
C LYS A 7 -38.69 -15.45 -51.16
N GLN A 8 -39.79 -15.42 -51.92
CA GLN A 8 -41.14 -15.23 -51.35
C GLN A 8 -41.60 -16.43 -50.53
N PHE A 9 -41.27 -17.66 -50.93
CA PHE A 9 -41.56 -18.87 -50.17
C PHE A 9 -40.79 -18.90 -48.85
N LEU A 10 -39.47 -18.65 -48.87
CA LEU A 10 -38.65 -18.56 -47.66
C LEU A 10 -39.16 -17.46 -46.72
N LYS A 11 -39.48 -16.27 -47.23
CA LYS A 11 -40.05 -15.18 -46.43
C LYS A 11 -41.38 -15.57 -45.77
N ARG A 12 -42.24 -16.33 -46.45
CA ARG A 12 -43.52 -16.79 -45.89
C ARG A 12 -43.34 -17.90 -44.86
N LEU A 13 -42.36 -18.78 -45.05
CA LEU A 13 -42.00 -19.79 -44.05
C LEU A 13 -41.40 -19.13 -42.79
N LEU A 14 -40.42 -18.24 -42.96
CA LEU A 14 -39.80 -17.46 -41.88
C LEU A 14 -40.79 -16.53 -41.18
N ALA A 15 -41.77 -15.97 -41.89
CA ALA A 15 -42.81 -15.11 -41.30
C ALA A 15 -43.96 -15.90 -40.65
N SER A 16 -43.93 -17.23 -40.66
CA SER A 16 -44.93 -18.03 -39.94
C SER A 16 -44.67 -17.96 -38.44
N ARG A 17 -45.71 -17.67 -37.65
CA ARG A 17 -45.61 -17.49 -36.18
C ARG A 17 -44.92 -18.66 -35.49
N GLY A 18 -45.08 -19.89 -35.98
CA GLY A 18 -44.44 -21.09 -35.43
C GLY A 18 -42.93 -21.17 -35.70
N ILE A 19 -42.48 -20.82 -36.90
CA ILE A 19 -41.04 -20.80 -37.24
C ILE A 19 -40.31 -19.70 -36.49
N VAL A 20 -40.92 -18.52 -36.31
CA VAL A 20 -40.34 -17.43 -35.50
C VAL A 20 -40.13 -17.87 -34.05
N VAL A 21 -41.11 -18.55 -33.44
CA VAL A 21 -40.97 -19.05 -32.06
C VAL A 21 -39.87 -20.12 -31.98
N PHE A 22 -39.81 -21.04 -32.96
CA PHE A 22 -38.76 -22.05 -33.01
C PHE A 22 -37.36 -21.43 -33.15
N GLU A 23 -37.20 -20.43 -34.02
CA GLU A 23 -35.93 -19.70 -34.19
C GLU A 23 -35.50 -19.00 -32.90
N ILE A 24 -36.44 -18.31 -32.22
CA ILE A 24 -36.16 -17.68 -30.92
C ILE A 24 -35.70 -18.73 -29.89
N LEU A 25 -36.35 -19.88 -29.83
CA LEU A 25 -35.94 -20.96 -28.91
C LEU A 25 -34.53 -21.48 -29.21
N VAL A 26 -34.18 -21.64 -30.49
CA VAL A 26 -32.83 -22.03 -30.90
C VAL A 26 -31.80 -20.97 -30.51
N ILE A 27 -32.10 -19.69 -30.74
CA ILE A 27 -31.23 -18.58 -30.35
C ILE A 27 -31.03 -18.57 -28.82
N VAL A 28 -32.11 -18.68 -28.04
CA VAL A 28 -32.04 -18.72 -26.58
C VAL A 28 -31.20 -19.91 -26.10
N PHE A 29 -31.39 -21.09 -26.69
CA PHE A 29 -30.61 -22.28 -26.36
C PHE A 29 -29.10 -22.06 -26.61
N LEU A 30 -28.75 -21.49 -27.76
CA LEU A 30 -27.36 -21.15 -28.08
C LEU A 30 -26.78 -20.10 -27.12
N LEU A 31 -27.55 -19.05 -26.81
CA LEU A 31 -27.14 -18.01 -25.87
C LEU A 31 -26.86 -18.58 -24.48
N VAL A 32 -27.69 -19.50 -23.98
CA VAL A 32 -27.47 -20.18 -22.69
C VAL A 32 -26.16 -20.97 -22.70
N GLY A 33 -25.88 -21.71 -23.78
CA GLY A 33 -24.62 -22.45 -23.94
C GLY A 33 -23.40 -21.54 -23.93
N ILE A 34 -23.44 -20.44 -24.69
CA ILE A 34 -22.34 -19.47 -24.78
C ILE A 34 -22.13 -18.75 -23.45
N THR A 35 -23.21 -18.36 -22.77
CA THR A 35 -23.14 -17.59 -21.52
C THR A 35 -22.37 -18.34 -20.44
N LYS A 36 -22.64 -19.64 -20.28
CA LYS A 36 -21.93 -20.48 -19.30
C LYS A 36 -20.43 -20.52 -19.55
N GLU A 37 -20.03 -20.67 -20.81
CA GLU A 37 -18.62 -20.73 -21.19
C GLU A 37 -17.93 -19.37 -21.04
N VAL A 38 -18.61 -18.27 -21.38
CA VAL A 38 -18.09 -16.91 -21.20
C VAL A 38 -17.87 -16.60 -19.71
N VAL A 39 -18.84 -16.92 -18.86
CA VAL A 39 -18.71 -16.71 -17.40
C VAL A 39 -17.53 -17.50 -16.84
N ARG A 40 -17.38 -18.78 -17.24
CA ARG A 40 -16.24 -19.60 -16.84
C ARG A 40 -14.91 -19.00 -17.28
N ARG A 41 -14.82 -18.52 -18.52
CA ARG A 41 -13.60 -17.88 -19.05
C ARG A 41 -13.25 -16.61 -18.31
N VAL A 42 -14.24 -15.80 -17.94
CA VAL A 42 -14.01 -14.59 -17.15
C VAL A 42 -13.49 -14.94 -15.75
N ALA A 43 -14.08 -15.92 -15.08
CA ALA A 43 -13.62 -16.39 -13.77
C ALA A 43 -12.18 -16.91 -13.83
N LEU A 44 -11.86 -17.75 -14.81
CA LEU A 44 -10.50 -18.27 -15.00
C LEU A 44 -9.48 -17.15 -15.26
N LYS A 45 -9.82 -16.13 -16.07
CA LYS A 45 -8.94 -14.98 -16.30
C LYS A 45 -8.69 -14.17 -15.03
N GLN A 46 -9.72 -14.02 -14.18
CA GLN A 46 -9.58 -13.34 -12.89
C GLN A 46 -8.65 -14.13 -11.96
N GLU A 47 -8.81 -15.45 -11.92
CA GLU A 47 -7.95 -16.34 -11.13
C GLU A 47 -6.49 -16.27 -11.59
N ILE A 48 -6.23 -16.34 -12.90
CA ILE A 48 -4.89 -16.18 -13.48
C ILE A 48 -4.30 -14.83 -13.06
N SER A 49 -5.03 -13.73 -13.22
CA SER A 49 -4.54 -12.40 -12.84
C SER A 49 -4.25 -12.29 -11.33
N ALA A 50 -5.06 -12.93 -10.48
CA ALA A 50 -4.83 -12.97 -9.05
C ALA A 50 -3.57 -13.78 -8.70
N LEU A 51 -3.34 -14.91 -9.37
CA LEU A 51 -2.14 -15.73 -9.20
C LEU A 51 -0.88 -15.00 -9.68
N GLU A 52 -0.92 -14.34 -10.83
CA GLU A 52 0.20 -13.52 -11.35
C GLU A 52 0.59 -12.40 -10.38
N LYS A 53 -0.41 -11.74 -9.76
CA LYS A 53 -0.17 -10.73 -8.73
C LYS A 53 0.51 -11.33 -7.50
N GLN A 54 0.03 -12.48 -7.03
CA GLN A 54 0.64 -13.18 -5.89
C GLN A 54 2.08 -13.58 -6.17
N ILE A 55 2.39 -14.07 -7.39
CA ILE A 55 3.75 -14.38 -7.80
C ILE A 55 4.63 -13.13 -7.74
N THR A 56 4.16 -12.02 -8.32
CA THR A 56 4.91 -10.75 -8.34
C THR A 56 5.18 -10.24 -6.92
N GLU A 57 4.18 -10.35 -6.03
CA GLU A 57 4.32 -9.97 -4.64
C GLU A 57 5.31 -10.87 -3.88
N LEU A 58 5.23 -12.17 -4.06
CA LEU A 58 6.16 -13.13 -3.46
C LEU A 58 7.59 -12.94 -3.95
N GLU A 59 7.79 -12.65 -5.24
CA GLU A 59 9.11 -12.34 -5.79
C GLU A 59 9.69 -11.06 -5.17
N ALA A 60 8.87 -10.01 -5.00
CA ALA A 60 9.29 -8.79 -4.33
C ALA A 60 9.65 -9.03 -2.86
N GLN A 61 8.87 -9.83 -2.14
CA GLN A 61 9.17 -10.22 -0.76
C GLN A 61 10.45 -11.05 -0.66
N ASN A 62 10.66 -11.99 -1.58
CA ASN A 62 11.87 -12.80 -1.60
C ASN A 62 13.11 -11.94 -1.86
N ARG A 63 13.02 -10.99 -2.80
CA ARG A 63 14.09 -10.03 -3.06
C ARG A 63 14.41 -9.16 -1.84
N SER A 64 13.40 -8.60 -1.17
CA SER A 64 13.63 -7.74 -0.01
C SER A 64 14.21 -8.53 1.18
N LEU A 65 13.76 -9.77 1.38
CA LEU A 65 14.36 -10.68 2.36
C LEU A 65 15.80 -11.02 2.00
N GLY A 66 16.10 -11.27 0.73
CA GLY A 66 17.48 -11.48 0.25
C GLY A 66 18.39 -10.28 0.50
N GLU A 67 17.91 -9.07 0.23
CA GLU A 67 18.63 -7.82 0.50
C GLU A 67 18.85 -7.61 2.01
N TYR A 68 17.85 -7.94 2.84
CA TYR A 68 17.98 -7.89 4.29
C TYR A 68 19.02 -8.89 4.80
N VAL A 69 18.97 -10.14 4.33
CA VAL A 69 19.97 -11.18 4.65
C VAL A 69 21.37 -10.76 4.21
N ALA A 70 21.50 -10.15 3.03
CA ALA A 70 22.78 -9.61 2.59
C ALA A 70 23.26 -8.49 3.53
N SER A 71 22.36 -7.60 3.97
CA SER A 71 22.70 -6.48 4.84
C SER A 71 23.23 -6.92 6.22
N ILE A 72 22.62 -7.94 6.83
CA ILE A 72 23.05 -8.47 8.14
C ILE A 72 24.38 -9.22 8.06
N ASN A 73 24.70 -9.80 6.91
CA ASN A 73 25.96 -10.51 6.69
C ASN A 73 27.14 -9.54 6.43
N THR A 74 26.88 -8.25 6.25
CA THR A 74 27.97 -7.27 6.08
C THR A 74 28.72 -7.03 7.39
N GLU A 75 30.04 -6.81 7.27
CA GLU A 75 30.89 -6.44 8.40
C GLU A 75 30.41 -5.16 9.08
N SER A 76 29.85 -4.22 8.31
CA SER A 76 29.25 -2.98 8.84
C SER A 76 28.09 -3.22 9.80
N PHE A 77 27.28 -4.25 9.57
CA PHE A 77 26.15 -4.59 10.45
C PHE A 77 26.66 -5.27 11.72
N ARG A 78 27.60 -6.20 11.57
CA ARG A 78 28.28 -6.85 12.70
C ARG A 78 28.98 -5.84 13.61
N GLU A 79 29.68 -4.87 13.02
CA GLU A 79 30.35 -3.80 13.76
C GLU A 79 29.35 -2.90 14.48
N ARG A 80 28.22 -2.55 13.84
CA ARG A 80 27.15 -1.75 14.47
C ARG A 80 26.47 -2.50 15.62
N GLU A 81 26.15 -3.77 15.45
CA GLU A 81 25.59 -4.58 16.54
C GLU A 81 26.62 -4.81 17.66
N ALA A 82 27.89 -5.03 17.34
CA ALA A 82 28.97 -5.13 18.33
C ALA A 82 29.11 -3.84 19.17
N ARG A 83 29.07 -2.66 18.53
CA ARG A 83 29.07 -1.37 19.24
C ARG A 83 27.86 -1.21 20.16
N LYS A 84 26.66 -1.59 19.68
CA LYS A 84 25.39 -1.44 20.43
C LYS A 84 25.24 -2.43 21.58
N ARG A 85 25.60 -3.69 21.36
CA ARG A 85 25.31 -4.80 22.27
C ARG A 85 26.45 -5.11 23.22
N LEU A 86 27.68 -4.83 22.81
CA LEU A 86 28.89 -5.22 23.53
C LEU A 86 29.75 -4.00 23.92
N ASN A 87 29.27 -2.78 23.65
CA ASN A 87 29.97 -1.51 23.88
C ASN A 87 31.42 -1.52 23.32
N LEU A 88 31.64 -2.32 22.28
CA LEU A 88 32.94 -2.48 21.63
C LEU A 88 33.33 -1.19 20.91
N GLN A 89 34.59 -0.80 21.01
CA GLN A 89 35.13 0.45 20.46
C GLN A 89 36.44 0.17 19.74
N LYS A 90 36.69 0.90 18.65
CA LYS A 90 37.99 0.91 17.98
C LYS A 90 38.99 1.78 18.76
N PRO A 91 40.32 1.56 18.62
CA PRO A 91 41.31 2.41 19.26
C PRO A 91 41.12 3.87 18.82
N GLY A 92 40.79 4.76 19.77
CA GLY A 92 40.52 6.18 19.52
C GLY A 92 39.04 6.61 19.60
N GLU A 93 38.09 5.69 19.82
CA GLU A 93 36.69 6.04 20.13
C GLU A 93 36.47 6.21 21.65
N THR A 94 35.60 7.16 22.05
CA THR A 94 35.23 7.42 23.47
C THR A 94 33.75 7.08 23.68
N LEU A 95 33.45 6.12 24.57
CA LEU A 95 32.07 5.78 24.95
C LEU A 95 31.52 6.82 25.94
N LEU A 96 30.38 7.43 25.60
CA LEU A 96 29.63 8.31 26.50
C LEU A 96 28.39 7.56 27.00
N ILE A 97 28.39 7.11 28.25
CA ILE A 97 27.22 6.50 28.89
C ILE A 97 26.43 7.61 29.56
N LEU A 98 25.25 7.94 29.01
CA LEU A 98 24.33 8.84 29.70
C LEU A 98 23.62 8.04 30.79
N PRO A 99 23.68 8.46 32.07
CA PRO A 99 22.83 7.87 33.10
C PRO A 99 21.38 8.11 32.70
N GLU A 100 20.57 7.07 32.77
CA GLU A 100 19.12 7.17 32.61
C GLU A 100 18.63 8.08 33.75
N THR A 101 18.24 9.30 33.39
CA THR A 101 17.94 10.38 34.32
C THR A 101 16.70 10.04 35.13
N GLU A 102 16.89 9.45 36.30
CA GLU A 102 16.17 9.92 37.47
C GLU A 102 16.97 11.15 37.97
N ASP A 103 16.29 12.28 38.18
CA ASP A 103 16.84 13.60 38.56
C ASP A 103 17.38 14.51 37.45
N LEU A 104 16.46 15.07 36.64
CA LEU A 104 16.65 16.40 36.01
C LEU A 104 15.94 17.51 36.80
N ALA A 105 15.87 17.38 38.12
CA ALA A 105 15.43 18.44 39.02
C ALA A 105 16.65 19.05 39.74
N ASN A 106 17.43 19.86 39.01
CA ASN A 106 18.17 21.05 39.49
C ASN A 106 19.47 21.28 38.70
N PRO A 107 19.52 22.31 37.85
CA PRO A 107 20.74 23.09 37.66
C PRO A 107 20.71 24.30 38.63
N SER A 108 21.60 24.26 39.62
CA SER A 108 21.95 25.39 40.49
C SER A 108 22.85 26.41 39.72
N PRO A 109 23.21 27.58 40.27
CA PRO A 109 22.59 28.86 39.97
C PRO A 109 23.62 29.80 39.33
N GLY A 110 23.33 30.31 38.13
CA GLY A 110 24.24 31.23 37.47
C GLY A 110 23.53 32.07 36.41
N LEU A 111 23.30 33.33 36.78
CA LEU A 111 22.75 34.44 35.99
C LEU A 111 21.21 34.50 35.88
N SER A 112 20.66 35.17 36.89
CA SER A 112 19.36 35.81 36.91
C SER A 112 19.08 36.68 35.68
N SER A 113 17.88 36.54 35.13
CA SER A 113 17.05 37.67 34.71
C SER A 113 15.59 37.25 34.80
N ALA A 114 14.92 37.76 35.84
CA ALA A 114 13.49 37.99 36.03
C ALA A 114 12.46 36.87 35.72
N GLU A 115 11.67 36.58 36.76
CA GLU A 115 10.29 36.05 36.85
C GLU A 115 9.42 36.26 35.57
N THR A 116 8.48 35.40 35.17
CA THR A 116 7.33 34.89 35.94
C THR A 116 6.78 33.63 35.28
N THR A 117 6.74 32.50 35.99
CA THR A 117 6.01 31.31 35.54
C THR A 117 4.54 31.49 35.89
N GLU A 118 3.76 32.02 34.96
CA GLU A 118 2.28 31.92 35.00
C GLU A 118 1.88 30.47 34.67
N PRO A 119 1.32 29.70 35.62
CA PRO A 119 0.94 28.32 35.37
C PRO A 119 -0.38 28.28 34.58
N GLY A 120 -0.36 27.65 33.40
CA GLY A 120 -1.57 27.39 32.59
C GLY A 120 -1.48 27.76 31.11
N MET A 121 -0.38 28.37 30.66
CA MET A 121 -0.27 28.80 29.27
C MET A 121 0.28 27.69 28.36
N SER A 122 -0.45 27.36 27.30
CA SER A 122 -0.07 26.30 26.35
C SER A 122 1.24 26.61 25.62
N ASN A 123 1.93 25.57 25.18
CA ASN A 123 3.25 25.72 24.54
C ASN A 123 3.24 26.62 23.28
N PRO A 124 2.20 26.63 22.41
CA PRO A 124 2.16 27.52 21.24
C PRO A 124 2.14 29.01 21.59
N THR A 125 1.40 29.43 22.62
CA THR A 125 1.33 30.83 23.07
C THR A 125 2.65 31.31 23.66
N ARG A 126 3.40 30.40 24.30
CA ARG A 126 4.75 30.71 24.80
C ARG A 126 5.72 31.02 23.65
N TRP A 127 5.66 30.23 22.57
CA TRP A 127 6.54 30.41 21.41
C TRP A 127 6.20 31.70 20.67
N TRP A 128 4.91 31.97 20.45
CA TRP A 128 4.49 33.20 19.81
C TRP A 128 4.98 34.45 20.54
N ARG A 129 4.87 34.47 21.87
CA ARG A 129 5.38 35.58 22.68
C ARG A 129 6.89 35.72 22.55
N TYR A 130 7.64 34.62 22.67
CA TYR A 130 9.11 34.67 22.54
C TYR A 130 9.57 35.26 21.20
N PHE A 131 8.94 34.85 20.10
CA PHE A 131 9.37 35.26 18.76
C PHE A 131 8.83 36.64 18.33
N PHE A 132 7.74 37.12 18.92
CA PHE A 132 7.03 38.30 18.41
C PHE A 132 6.74 39.39 19.45
N SER A 133 7.08 39.21 20.74
CA SER A 133 6.87 40.25 21.77
C SER A 133 8.05 41.17 22.02
N SER A 134 9.19 41.02 21.33
CA SER A 134 10.35 41.90 21.44
C SER A 134 10.39 42.99 20.35
N THR A 135 9.24 43.61 20.09
CA THR A 135 9.18 44.84 19.27
C THR A 135 8.14 45.79 19.84
N SER A 136 8.56 46.55 20.85
CA SER A 136 8.07 47.88 21.14
C SER A 136 9.27 48.70 21.65
N ASN A 137 9.50 49.86 21.02
CA ASN A 137 10.55 50.86 21.33
C ASN A 137 10.79 51.09 22.83
#